data_AF-A0A0S8HL58-F1
#
_entry.id   AF-A0A0S8HL58-F1
#
_cell.length_a   1.000
_cell.length_b   1.000
_cell.length_c   1.000
_cell.angle_alpha   90.00
_cell.angle_beta   90.00
_cell.angle_gamma   90.00
#
_symmetry.space_group_name_H-M   'P 1'
#
loop_
_entity.id
_entity.type
_entity.pdbx_description
1 polymer ?
#
loop_
_entity_poly.entity_id
_entity_poly.type
_entity_poly.pdbx_seq_one_letter_code
_entity_poly.pdbx_strand_id
1 'polypeptide(L)'
;MHGIDGRGGYDYVPHGKPMHASMDPRSRPRNVRYDNSNSQLAVLGVWAGVRCGAEVPLWYWQLVERHWAQDQQNDGGWCYQQKGNSYGSMTVAGVATMFICFDALYHKQFVQCQARTDYPPIVKGLNWLDRNFSATNNPNKGMNHYYYYLYGLERVGLASGYKYFGKTDWYKMGVSALLGRQRGNGSWGDVVDSSFALLFLARGRHPILSNKLNYPGTWNSRPRDLANLTAWVSQRFERTVNWQIVHLDAPVAELHDAPILYISGASAPQFTDQGVAKLRQFVNQGGVILSEAACNRAAFTLAMKKYYQQMFPDYELKRLDPDHPIYKLHFDIGGMDRGLSAISNGVRLLAIHAPAELSLDWQLNLYSTGRDSFQLGANIYFFVTDKGILPPRGVSRWPTARAFVPVQTLQLT
;
A
#
# COMPACT_ATOMS: atom_id res chain seq x y z
N MET A 1 -12.01 9.24 26.97
CA MET A 1 -12.15 10.09 25.76
C MET A 1 -13.58 10.60 25.72
N HIS A 2 -13.82 11.90 25.49
CA HIS A 2 -15.18 12.32 25.17
C HIS A 2 -15.57 11.62 23.87
N GLY A 3 -16.85 11.27 23.69
CA GLY A 3 -17.30 10.88 22.35
C GLY A 3 -16.99 12.00 21.35
N ILE A 4 -16.96 11.69 20.06
CA ILE A 4 -16.74 12.67 18.98
C ILE A 4 -17.62 13.92 19.16
N ASP A 5 -17.06 15.10 18.91
CA ASP A 5 -17.79 16.37 18.98
C ASP A 5 -18.53 16.70 17.67
N GLY A 6 -19.26 17.81 17.63
CA GLY A 6 -20.03 18.23 16.45
C GLY A 6 -19.19 18.72 15.26
N ARG A 7 -17.85 18.84 15.41
CA ARG A 7 -16.90 19.11 14.33
C ARG A 7 -16.22 17.84 13.81
N GLY A 8 -16.17 16.79 14.62
CA GLY A 8 -15.48 15.53 14.32
C GLY A 8 -14.18 15.32 15.10
N GLY A 9 -13.90 16.19 16.06
CA GLY A 9 -12.76 16.12 16.95
C GLY A 9 -13.03 15.30 18.21
N TYR A 10 -11.93 14.93 18.89
CA TYR A 10 -11.94 14.29 20.20
C TYR A 10 -11.06 15.08 21.18
N ASP A 11 -11.41 14.99 22.47
CA ASP A 11 -10.66 15.60 23.58
C ASP A 11 -10.57 14.66 24.80
N TYR A 12 -9.69 15.01 25.73
CA TYR A 12 -9.52 14.36 27.03
C TYR A 12 -10.79 14.46 27.88
N VAL A 13 -11.08 13.39 28.64
CA VAL A 13 -11.99 13.48 29.80
C VAL A 13 -11.10 13.55 31.03
N PRO A 14 -11.22 14.58 31.89
CA PRO A 14 -10.56 14.57 33.19
C PRO A 14 -10.96 13.32 33.97
N HIS A 15 -10.00 12.65 34.60
CA HIS A 15 -10.24 11.46 35.42
C HIS A 15 -11.39 11.72 36.42
N GLY A 16 -12.41 10.86 36.46
CA GLY A 16 -13.52 10.95 37.42
C GLY A 16 -14.79 11.71 36.97
N LYS A 17 -14.87 12.24 35.73
CA LYS A 17 -16.14 12.78 35.19
C LYS A 17 -16.94 11.71 34.44
N PRO A 18 -18.28 11.64 34.62
CA PRO A 18 -19.12 10.68 33.93
C PRO A 18 -19.09 10.94 32.41
N MET A 19 -19.01 9.87 31.62
CA MET A 19 -19.25 9.95 30.18
C MET A 19 -20.70 10.34 29.94
N HIS A 20 -20.96 11.51 29.35
CA HIS A 20 -22.30 11.88 28.90
C HIS A 20 -22.70 10.96 27.73
N ALA A 21 -23.39 9.87 28.05
CA ALA A 21 -23.77 8.82 27.11
C ALA A 21 -25.05 9.11 26.30
N SER A 22 -25.65 10.31 26.38
CA SER A 22 -27.03 10.52 25.90
C SER A 22 -27.26 11.60 24.84
N MET A 23 -26.23 12.31 24.36
CA MET A 23 -26.40 13.30 23.29
C MET A 23 -25.88 12.79 21.95
N ASP A 24 -26.71 12.91 20.91
CA ASP A 24 -26.32 12.76 19.51
C ASP A 24 -25.02 13.56 19.27
N PRO A 25 -23.92 12.93 18.84
CA PRO A 25 -22.67 13.64 18.59
C PRO A 25 -22.82 14.83 17.64
N ARG A 26 -23.77 14.76 16.70
CA ARG A 26 -24.09 15.84 15.74
C ARG A 26 -24.74 17.06 16.40
N SER A 27 -25.37 16.88 17.57
CA SER A 27 -25.98 17.97 18.33
C SER A 27 -25.02 18.59 19.36
N ARG A 28 -23.79 18.07 19.48
CA ARG A 28 -22.80 18.63 20.40
C ARG A 28 -22.29 19.99 19.90
N PRO A 29 -21.97 20.92 20.81
CA PRO A 29 -21.45 22.22 20.41
C PRO A 29 -20.21 22.06 19.54
N ARG A 30 -20.12 22.86 18.48
CA ARG A 30 -18.92 22.88 17.63
C ARG A 30 -17.74 23.59 18.30
N ASN A 31 -17.94 24.36 19.36
CA ASN A 31 -16.86 25.15 19.98
C ASN A 31 -16.21 24.45 21.18
N VAL A 32 -16.28 23.12 21.24
CA VAL A 32 -15.58 22.34 22.28
C VAL A 32 -14.09 22.29 21.93
N ARG A 33 -13.25 22.30 22.97
CA ARG A 33 -11.80 22.06 22.81
C ARG A 33 -11.59 20.67 22.21
N TYR A 34 -10.64 20.55 21.29
CA TYR A 34 -10.20 19.29 20.73
C TYR A 34 -8.68 19.33 20.48
N ASP A 35 -8.11 18.15 20.25
CA ASP A 35 -6.80 18.04 19.65
C ASP A 35 -6.71 16.90 18.63
N ASN A 36 -5.92 17.13 17.58
CA ASN A 36 -5.82 16.20 16.46
C ASN A 36 -5.08 14.90 16.82
N SER A 37 -4.24 14.90 17.86
CA SER A 37 -3.55 13.69 18.32
C SER A 37 -4.53 12.68 18.93
N ASN A 38 -5.39 13.13 19.84
CA ASN A 38 -6.45 12.33 20.40
C ASN A 38 -7.47 11.92 19.34
N SER A 39 -7.84 12.86 18.46
CA SER A 39 -8.76 12.58 17.36
C SER A 39 -8.26 11.44 16.48
N GLN A 40 -6.95 11.39 16.18
CA GLN A 40 -6.37 10.29 15.41
C GLN A 40 -6.48 8.95 16.16
N LEU A 41 -6.09 8.91 17.44
CA LEU A 41 -6.13 7.66 18.22
C LEU A 41 -7.57 7.12 18.35
N ALA A 42 -8.55 8.01 18.52
CA ALA A 42 -9.96 7.64 18.55
C ALA A 42 -10.41 7.02 17.22
N VAL A 43 -10.08 7.66 16.10
CA VAL A 43 -10.40 7.14 14.76
C VAL A 43 -9.73 5.79 14.51
N LEU A 44 -8.49 5.60 14.96
CA LEU A 44 -7.81 4.31 14.88
C LEU A 44 -8.54 3.22 15.68
N GLY A 45 -9.09 3.57 16.85
CA GLY A 45 -9.92 2.67 17.66
C GLY A 45 -11.21 2.27 16.95
N VAL A 46 -11.93 3.24 16.38
CA VAL A 46 -13.15 2.97 15.59
C VAL A 46 -12.85 2.12 14.36
N TRP A 47 -11.76 2.42 13.65
CA TRP A 47 -11.31 1.65 12.51
C TRP A 47 -10.94 0.21 12.87
N ALA A 48 -10.28 0.00 14.03
CA ALA A 48 -10.02 -1.34 14.54
C ALA A 48 -11.33 -2.10 14.81
N GLY A 49 -12.34 -1.43 15.38
CA GLY A 49 -13.68 -1.99 15.55
C GLY A 49 -14.32 -2.44 14.24
N VAL A 50 -14.27 -1.61 13.19
CA VAL A 50 -14.79 -1.97 11.85
C VAL A 50 -14.09 -3.20 11.29
N ARG A 51 -12.77 -3.29 11.45
CA ARG A 51 -12.00 -4.47 11.02
C ARG A 51 -12.36 -5.76 11.77
N CYS A 52 -12.97 -5.63 12.94
CA CYS A 52 -13.54 -6.73 13.73
C CYS A 52 -15.04 -6.92 13.48
N GLY A 53 -15.63 -6.26 12.48
CA GLY A 53 -17.03 -6.41 12.10
C GLY A 53 -18.01 -5.43 12.76
N ALA A 54 -17.53 -4.43 13.49
CA ALA A 54 -18.42 -3.40 14.03
C ALA A 54 -18.97 -2.52 12.90
N GLU A 55 -20.29 -2.30 12.90
CA GLU A 55 -20.92 -1.39 11.96
C GLU A 55 -20.81 0.06 12.45
N VAL A 56 -20.27 0.93 11.61
CA VAL A 56 -20.11 2.35 11.91
C VAL A 56 -20.88 3.16 10.86
N PRO A 57 -21.80 4.03 11.27
CA PRO A 57 -22.66 4.75 10.33
C PRO A 57 -21.86 5.73 9.46
N LEU A 58 -22.27 5.89 8.18
CA LEU A 58 -21.56 6.74 7.22
C LEU A 58 -21.38 8.19 7.69
N TRP A 59 -22.35 8.74 8.44
CA TRP A 59 -22.26 10.11 8.95
C TRP A 59 -21.01 10.31 9.84
N TYR A 60 -20.55 9.27 10.53
CA TYR A 60 -19.35 9.35 11.38
C TYR A 60 -18.12 9.59 10.51
N TRP A 61 -17.95 8.80 9.44
CA TRP A 61 -16.83 8.94 8.51
C TRP A 61 -16.85 10.27 7.78
N GLN A 62 -18.03 10.75 7.38
CA GLN A 62 -18.19 12.08 6.77
C GLN A 62 -17.82 13.21 7.74
N LEU A 63 -18.14 13.05 9.03
CA LEU A 63 -17.80 14.01 10.06
C LEU A 63 -16.29 14.06 10.31
N VAL A 64 -15.64 12.89 10.45
CA VAL A 64 -14.19 12.80 10.61
C VAL A 64 -13.47 13.34 9.36
N GLU A 65 -13.91 12.95 8.16
CA GLU A 65 -13.36 13.48 6.91
C GLU A 65 -13.39 15.00 6.88
N ARG A 66 -14.55 15.59 7.15
CA ARG A 66 -14.74 17.03 7.16
C ARG A 66 -13.81 17.72 8.16
N HIS A 67 -13.72 17.20 9.38
CA HIS A 67 -12.84 17.73 10.44
C HIS A 67 -11.41 17.88 9.94
N TRP A 68 -10.83 16.78 9.49
CA TRP A 68 -9.42 16.74 9.10
C TRP A 68 -9.17 17.45 7.77
N ALA A 69 -10.12 17.45 6.83
CA ALA A 69 -10.01 18.24 5.60
C ALA A 69 -10.02 19.75 5.89
N GLN A 70 -10.78 20.21 6.89
CA GLN A 70 -10.82 21.62 7.30
C GLN A 70 -9.60 22.04 8.12
N ASP A 71 -9.01 21.12 8.88
CA ASP A 71 -7.79 21.35 9.67
C ASP A 71 -6.49 21.22 8.85
N GLN A 72 -6.58 20.81 7.57
CA GLN A 72 -5.42 20.77 6.68
C GLN A 72 -4.94 22.19 6.37
N GLN A 73 -3.65 22.45 6.57
CA GLN A 73 -3.06 23.76 6.32
C GLN A 73 -2.82 23.99 4.82
N ASN A 74 -2.58 25.24 4.42
CA ASN A 74 -2.36 25.61 3.02
C ASN A 74 -1.14 24.92 2.36
N ASP A 75 -0.14 24.53 3.16
CA ASP A 75 1.03 23.80 2.69
C ASP A 75 0.75 22.30 2.43
N GLY A 76 -0.44 21.82 2.79
CA GLY A 76 -0.88 20.43 2.67
C GLY A 76 -0.63 19.57 3.91
N GLY A 77 0.09 20.09 4.91
CA GLY A 77 0.33 19.40 6.17
C GLY A 77 -0.76 19.63 7.21
N TRP A 78 -0.55 19.05 8.39
CA TRP A 78 -1.43 19.26 9.55
C TRP A 78 -0.63 19.75 10.75
N CYS A 79 -1.32 20.49 11.61
CA CYS A 79 -0.83 20.88 12.92
C CYS A 79 -1.77 20.36 14.02
N TYR A 80 -1.51 20.77 15.27
CA TYR A 80 -2.19 20.18 16.43
C TYR A 80 -3.69 20.51 16.51
N GLN A 81 -4.09 21.64 15.92
CA GLN A 81 -5.46 22.20 15.92
C GLN A 81 -5.74 22.86 14.55
N GLN A 82 -6.84 23.62 14.45
CA GLN A 82 -7.31 24.21 13.18
C GLN A 82 -6.28 25.07 12.44
N LYS A 83 -5.47 25.85 13.16
CA LYS A 83 -4.49 26.77 12.57
C LYS A 83 -3.14 26.64 13.25
N GLY A 84 -2.08 26.64 12.46
CA GLY A 84 -0.71 26.61 12.96
C GLY A 84 0.27 26.11 11.91
N ASN A 85 1.52 25.92 12.33
CA ASN A 85 2.56 25.41 11.45
C ASN A 85 2.49 23.89 11.36
N SER A 86 2.47 23.35 10.15
CA SER A 86 2.46 21.91 9.89
C SER A 86 3.73 21.23 10.40
N TYR A 87 3.60 20.02 10.95
CA TYR A 87 4.73 19.23 11.42
C TYR A 87 4.49 17.73 11.26
N GLY A 88 5.58 16.96 11.21
CA GLY A 88 5.57 15.59 10.72
C GLY A 88 4.55 14.69 11.38
N SER A 89 4.58 14.60 12.72
CA SER A 89 3.67 13.72 13.48
C SER A 89 2.19 14.03 13.25
N MET A 90 1.80 15.29 13.05
CA MET A 90 0.40 15.61 12.75
C MET A 90 0.07 15.42 11.27
N THR A 91 1.01 15.69 10.36
CA THR A 91 0.78 15.38 8.94
C THR A 91 0.57 13.89 8.70
N VAL A 92 1.38 13.02 9.32
CA VAL A 92 1.14 11.56 9.19
C VAL A 92 -0.17 11.12 9.85
N ALA A 93 -0.58 11.77 10.94
CA ALA A 93 -1.87 11.55 11.58
C ALA A 93 -3.04 11.88 10.64
N GLY A 94 -2.97 13.03 9.98
CA GLY A 94 -3.98 13.49 9.02
C GLY A 94 -4.06 12.60 7.80
N VAL A 95 -2.92 12.28 7.18
CA VAL A 95 -2.89 11.40 6.00
C VAL A 95 -3.44 10.01 6.33
N ALA A 96 -3.02 9.39 7.44
CA ALA A 96 -3.53 8.08 7.85
C ALA A 96 -5.05 8.11 8.10
N THR A 97 -5.55 9.18 8.73
CA THR A 97 -6.99 9.36 8.98
C THR A 97 -7.76 9.55 7.66
N MET A 98 -7.22 10.31 6.72
CA MET A 98 -7.84 10.49 5.41
C MET A 98 -7.89 9.22 4.59
N PHE A 99 -6.90 8.32 4.67
CA PHE A 99 -7.00 7.00 4.05
C PHE A 99 -8.12 6.15 4.67
N ILE A 100 -8.28 6.17 6.00
CA ILE A 100 -9.38 5.46 6.67
C ILE A 100 -10.74 5.98 6.20
N CYS A 101 -10.92 7.31 6.17
CA CYS A 101 -12.16 7.90 5.65
C CYS A 101 -12.35 7.57 4.17
N PHE A 102 -11.27 7.55 3.39
CA PHE A 102 -11.35 7.27 1.97
C PHE A 102 -11.88 5.86 1.70
N ASP A 103 -11.35 4.87 2.41
CA ASP A 103 -11.79 3.47 2.33
C ASP A 103 -13.27 3.32 2.74
N ALA A 104 -13.68 4.04 3.79
CA ALA A 104 -15.06 3.99 4.28
C ALA A 104 -16.07 4.68 3.32
N LEU A 105 -15.70 5.79 2.69
CA LEU A 105 -16.64 6.67 1.98
C LEU A 105 -16.66 6.48 0.46
N TYR A 106 -15.53 6.18 -0.17
CA TYR A 106 -15.38 6.32 -1.61
C TYR A 106 -15.31 5.01 -2.39
N HIS A 107 -15.23 3.86 -1.73
CA HIS A 107 -15.08 2.57 -2.42
C HIS A 107 -16.08 2.37 -3.58
N LYS A 108 -17.37 2.69 -3.39
CA LYS A 108 -18.41 2.52 -4.42
C LYS A 108 -18.21 3.40 -5.67
N GLN A 109 -17.53 4.54 -5.56
CA GLN A 109 -17.26 5.38 -6.73
C GLN A 109 -16.40 4.64 -7.75
N PHE A 110 -15.51 3.77 -7.26
CA PHE A 110 -14.67 2.91 -8.06
C PHE A 110 -15.42 1.68 -8.61
N VAL A 111 -16.74 1.63 -8.61
CA VAL A 111 -17.45 0.80 -9.61
C VAL A 111 -17.17 1.36 -11.00
N GLN A 112 -17.19 2.69 -11.14
CA GLN A 112 -16.93 3.38 -12.39
C GLN A 112 -15.42 3.55 -12.61
N CYS A 113 -15.00 3.34 -13.84
CA CYS A 113 -13.59 3.41 -14.23
C CYS A 113 -13.04 4.83 -14.36
N GLN A 114 -13.92 5.83 -14.46
CA GLN A 114 -13.55 7.25 -14.48
C GLN A 114 -13.47 7.85 -13.07
N ALA A 115 -13.58 7.05 -12.01
CA ALA A 115 -13.47 7.54 -10.65
C ALA A 115 -12.14 8.28 -10.45
N ARG A 116 -12.22 9.43 -9.78
CA ARG A 116 -11.03 10.20 -9.44
C ARG A 116 -10.21 9.41 -8.42
N THR A 117 -9.02 8.99 -8.83
CA THR A 117 -8.07 8.27 -7.97
C THR A 117 -7.42 9.20 -6.96
N ASP A 118 -7.28 10.48 -7.34
CA ASP A 118 -6.60 11.49 -6.54
C ASP A 118 -7.56 12.16 -5.56
N TYR A 119 -7.44 11.84 -4.29
CA TYR A 119 -8.20 12.50 -3.24
C TYR A 119 -7.41 13.68 -2.65
N PRO A 120 -7.85 14.95 -2.82
CA PRO A 120 -6.99 16.12 -2.58
C PRO A 120 -6.36 16.20 -1.18
N PRO A 121 -7.06 15.93 -0.06
CA PRO A 121 -6.43 15.92 1.26
C PRO A 121 -5.27 14.93 1.36
N ILE A 122 -5.43 13.71 0.84
CA ILE A 122 -4.39 12.68 0.81
C ILE A 122 -3.22 13.15 -0.07
N VAL A 123 -3.49 13.58 -1.30
CA VAL A 123 -2.45 13.99 -2.26
C VAL A 123 -1.63 15.16 -1.71
N LYS A 124 -2.28 16.19 -1.14
CA LYS A 124 -1.59 17.32 -0.52
C LYS A 124 -0.72 16.90 0.66
N GLY A 125 -1.21 15.98 1.49
CA GLY A 125 -0.46 15.45 2.63
C GLY A 125 0.74 14.59 2.21
N LEU A 126 0.58 13.72 1.22
CA LEU A 126 1.68 12.95 0.65
C LEU A 126 2.72 13.87 0.01
N ASN A 127 2.30 14.90 -0.74
CA ASN A 127 3.22 15.91 -1.29
C ASN A 127 3.94 16.72 -0.19
N TRP A 128 3.31 16.95 0.96
CA TRP A 128 3.99 17.54 2.11
C TRP A 128 5.05 16.59 2.67
N LEU A 129 4.73 15.30 2.81
CA LEU A 129 5.69 14.28 3.25
C LEU A 129 6.85 14.13 2.27
N ASP A 130 6.60 14.15 0.96
CA ASP A 130 7.64 14.06 -0.07
C ASP A 130 8.68 15.19 0.05
N ARG A 131 8.23 16.39 0.42
CA ARG A 131 9.09 17.58 0.60
C ARG A 131 9.79 17.63 1.95
N ASN A 132 9.16 17.11 3.00
CA ASN A 132 9.59 17.34 4.39
C ASN A 132 10.05 16.08 5.11
N PHE A 133 9.99 14.91 4.49
CA PHE A 133 10.34 13.64 5.12
C PHE A 133 11.73 13.69 5.77
N SER A 134 11.81 13.16 6.99
CA SER A 134 13.08 12.95 7.69
C SER A 134 13.06 11.61 8.41
N ALA A 135 14.13 10.84 8.26
CA ALA A 135 14.30 9.62 9.05
C ALA A 135 14.81 9.90 10.47
N THR A 136 15.41 11.07 10.72
CA THR A 136 16.20 11.34 11.94
C THR A 136 15.55 12.36 12.87
N ASN A 137 14.51 13.06 12.45
CA ASN A 137 13.78 13.99 13.30
C ASN A 137 12.31 14.05 12.89
N ASN A 138 11.45 14.56 13.76
CA ASN A 138 10.10 14.96 13.43
C ASN A 138 10.16 16.30 12.70
N PRO A 139 9.81 16.37 11.40
CA PRO A 139 9.88 17.61 10.63
C PRO A 139 9.16 18.77 11.34
N ASN A 140 9.83 19.92 11.44
CA ASN A 140 9.39 21.13 12.17
C ASN A 140 9.22 20.97 13.70
N LYS A 141 9.69 19.86 14.30
CA LYS A 141 9.64 19.61 15.75
C LYS A 141 10.92 19.01 16.34
N GLY A 142 11.93 18.70 15.53
CA GLY A 142 13.18 18.12 16.03
C GLY A 142 12.93 16.75 16.66
N MET A 143 13.41 16.51 17.87
CA MET A 143 13.20 15.24 18.57
C MET A 143 11.84 15.12 19.25
N ASN A 144 11.08 16.21 19.37
CA ASN A 144 9.76 16.18 20.01
C ASN A 144 8.81 15.27 19.22
N HIS A 145 8.23 14.29 19.91
CA HIS A 145 7.32 13.29 19.33
C HIS A 145 7.92 12.51 18.14
N TYR A 146 9.25 12.36 18.07
CA TYR A 146 9.92 11.65 16.99
C TYR A 146 9.45 10.20 16.81
N TYR A 147 9.35 9.43 17.90
CA TYR A 147 8.94 8.04 17.82
C TYR A 147 7.47 7.90 17.41
N TYR A 148 6.61 8.81 17.91
CA TYR A 148 5.23 8.92 17.47
C TYR A 148 5.11 9.27 15.98
N TYR A 149 5.95 10.17 15.48
CA TYR A 149 6.04 10.49 14.06
C TYR A 149 6.42 9.26 13.23
N LEU A 150 7.45 8.48 13.61
CA LEU A 150 7.82 7.26 12.89
C LEU A 150 6.68 6.24 12.89
N TYR A 151 6.02 6.03 14.04
CA TYR A 151 4.83 5.18 14.11
C TYR A 151 3.73 5.63 13.14
N GLY A 152 3.42 6.93 13.07
CA GLY A 152 2.44 7.44 12.12
C GLY A 152 2.90 7.32 10.67
N LEU A 153 4.19 7.55 10.40
CA LEU A 153 4.81 7.41 9.08
C LEU A 153 4.69 5.98 8.55
N GLU A 154 4.94 4.97 9.38
CA GLU A 154 4.75 3.55 9.02
C GLU A 154 3.30 3.31 8.57
N ARG A 155 2.31 3.79 9.33
CA ARG A 155 0.91 3.65 8.94
C ARG A 155 0.59 4.31 7.61
N VAL A 156 1.13 5.50 7.35
CA VAL A 156 0.95 6.16 6.05
C VAL A 156 1.59 5.34 4.94
N GLY A 157 2.83 4.88 5.12
CA GLY A 157 3.53 4.06 4.13
C GLY A 157 2.81 2.75 3.83
N LEU A 158 2.27 2.07 4.85
CA LEU A 158 1.48 0.84 4.66
C LEU A 158 0.12 1.13 4.01
N ALA A 159 -0.54 2.23 4.38
CA ALA A 159 -1.83 2.60 3.82
C ALA A 159 -1.70 3.02 2.35
N SER A 160 -0.71 3.84 2.00
CA SER A 160 -0.53 4.34 0.63
C SER A 160 0.20 3.37 -0.28
N GLY A 161 0.88 2.36 0.28
CA GLY A 161 1.83 1.52 -0.44
C GLY A 161 3.09 2.28 -0.84
N TYR A 162 3.32 3.51 -0.38
CA TYR A 162 4.50 4.27 -0.78
C TYR A 162 5.75 3.59 -0.26
N LYS A 163 6.68 3.26 -1.16
CA LYS A 163 8.04 2.86 -0.77
C LYS A 163 8.90 4.07 -0.41
N TYR A 164 8.70 5.18 -1.11
CA TYR A 164 9.50 6.40 -0.94
C TYR A 164 8.64 7.57 -0.50
N PHE A 165 9.20 8.43 0.34
CA PHE A 165 8.76 9.83 0.43
C PHE A 165 9.84 10.69 -0.21
N GLY A 166 9.45 11.42 -1.26
CA GLY A 166 10.39 12.03 -2.20
C GLY A 166 11.22 10.94 -2.88
N LYS A 167 12.53 10.93 -2.64
CA LYS A 167 13.46 9.91 -3.18
C LYS A 167 13.95 8.92 -2.12
N THR A 168 13.41 8.99 -0.91
CA THR A 168 13.99 8.31 0.25
C THR A 168 13.14 7.13 0.66
N ASP A 169 13.74 5.93 0.70
CA ASP A 169 13.09 4.74 1.28
C ASP A 169 12.87 4.96 2.78
N TRP A 170 11.62 5.21 3.14
CA TRP A 170 11.27 5.64 4.48
C TRP A 170 11.55 4.56 5.52
N TYR A 171 11.39 3.30 5.14
CA TYR A 171 11.53 2.19 6.07
C TYR A 171 13.01 1.88 6.29
N LYS A 172 13.78 1.74 5.20
CA LYS A 172 15.23 1.50 5.28
C LYS A 172 15.96 2.60 6.05
N MET A 173 15.62 3.86 5.78
CA MET A 173 16.25 4.99 6.46
C MET A 173 15.77 5.11 7.91
N GLY A 174 14.49 4.88 8.18
CA GLY A 174 13.96 4.89 9.55
C GLY A 174 14.55 3.79 10.43
N VAL A 175 14.70 2.56 9.92
CA VAL A 175 15.39 1.46 10.61
C VAL A 175 16.82 1.85 10.94
N SER A 176 17.56 2.37 9.95
CA SER A 176 18.96 2.78 10.15
C SER A 176 19.09 3.85 11.23
N ALA A 177 18.20 4.84 11.23
CA ALA A 177 18.16 5.90 12.25
C ALA A 177 17.80 5.37 13.64
N LEU A 178 16.83 4.44 13.74
CA LEU A 178 16.43 3.85 15.02
C LEU A 178 17.52 2.95 15.61
N LEU A 179 18.09 2.04 14.81
CA LEU A 179 19.14 1.13 15.29
C LEU A 179 20.38 1.91 15.75
N GLY A 180 20.76 2.99 15.05
CA GLY A 180 21.84 3.88 15.50
C GLY A 180 21.55 4.64 16.80
N ARG A 181 20.31 4.63 17.29
CA ARG A 181 19.87 5.29 18.54
C ARG A 181 19.52 4.31 19.66
N GLN A 182 19.57 3.00 19.39
CA GLN A 182 19.23 2.01 20.39
C GLN A 182 20.25 2.06 21.53
N ARG A 183 19.77 2.15 22.77
CA ARG A 183 20.63 2.14 23.97
C ARG A 183 21.15 0.73 24.24
N GLY A 184 22.20 0.61 25.05
CA GLY A 184 22.80 -0.69 25.41
C GLY A 184 21.84 -1.67 26.12
N ASN A 185 20.76 -1.18 26.72
CA ASN A 185 19.69 -1.99 27.30
C ASN A 185 18.59 -2.38 26.29
N GLY A 186 18.77 -2.06 25.00
CA GLY A 186 17.82 -2.33 23.93
C GLY A 186 16.68 -1.31 23.77
N SER A 187 16.59 -0.30 24.65
CA SER A 187 15.47 0.65 24.65
C SER A 187 15.71 1.91 23.81
N TRP A 188 14.62 2.62 23.53
CA TRP A 188 14.61 3.98 22.99
C TRP A 188 13.80 4.88 23.92
N GLY A 189 14.38 5.99 24.39
CA GLY A 189 13.64 6.93 25.24
C GLY A 189 13.07 6.26 26.50
N ASP A 190 11.79 6.49 26.78
CA ASP A 190 11.01 5.80 27.80
C ASP A 190 10.23 4.58 27.23
N VAL A 191 9.29 4.03 28.01
CA VAL A 191 8.47 2.88 27.57
C VAL A 191 7.57 3.21 26.39
N VAL A 192 7.09 4.45 26.28
CA VAL A 192 6.20 4.90 25.22
C VAL A 192 6.99 5.05 23.92
N ASP A 193 8.14 5.69 23.98
CA ASP A 193 9.07 5.82 22.85
C ASP A 193 9.54 4.46 22.34
N SER A 194 9.92 3.56 23.25
CA SER A 194 10.30 2.18 22.92
C SER A 194 9.15 1.42 22.25
N SER A 195 7.93 1.60 22.74
CA SER A 195 6.74 0.97 22.14
C SER A 195 6.50 1.45 20.71
N PHE A 196 6.60 2.75 20.45
CA PHE A 196 6.46 3.28 19.09
C PHE A 196 7.60 2.85 18.15
N ALA A 197 8.84 2.82 18.65
CA ALA A 197 9.98 2.32 17.89
C ALA A 197 9.78 0.85 17.48
N LEU A 198 9.34 0.00 18.42
CA LEU A 198 9.05 -1.40 18.16
C LEU A 198 7.89 -1.57 17.16
N LEU A 199 6.83 -0.77 17.27
CA LEU A 199 5.72 -0.80 16.31
C LEU A 199 6.19 -0.48 14.90
N PHE A 200 7.02 0.56 14.73
CA PHE A 200 7.60 0.92 13.44
C PHE A 200 8.44 -0.23 12.85
N LEU A 201 9.35 -0.80 13.65
CA LEU A 201 10.25 -1.88 13.21
C LEU A 201 9.48 -3.18 12.90
N ALA A 202 8.51 -3.55 13.74
CA ALA A 202 7.78 -4.80 13.62
C ALA A 202 6.76 -4.78 12.47
N ARG A 203 6.10 -3.65 12.23
CA ARG A 203 5.08 -3.54 11.17
C ARG A 203 5.66 -3.15 9.83
N GLY A 204 6.66 -2.26 9.81
CA GLY A 204 7.32 -1.84 8.58
C GLY A 204 8.08 -2.97 7.88
N ARG A 205 8.52 -4.01 8.61
CA ARG A 205 9.25 -5.17 8.08
C ARG A 205 8.38 -6.24 7.42
N HIS A 206 7.05 -6.16 7.49
CA HIS A 206 6.21 -7.22 6.95
C HIS A 206 6.53 -7.47 5.46
N PRO A 207 6.60 -8.74 5.03
CA PRO A 207 6.94 -9.08 3.65
C PRO A 207 6.04 -8.41 2.61
N ILE A 208 6.58 -8.13 1.43
CA ILE A 208 5.80 -7.57 0.32
C ILE A 208 5.34 -8.72 -0.60
N LEU A 209 4.03 -8.91 -0.72
CA LEU A 209 3.44 -9.91 -1.62
C LEU A 209 3.59 -9.49 -3.08
N SER A 210 3.30 -8.21 -3.38
CA SER A 210 3.36 -7.68 -4.73
C SER A 210 3.78 -6.22 -4.76
N ASN A 211 4.63 -5.89 -5.73
CA ASN A 211 4.96 -4.54 -6.13
C ASN A 211 3.96 -4.08 -7.19
N LYS A 212 3.27 -2.95 -7.01
CA LYS A 212 2.45 -2.30 -8.06
C LYS A 212 3.31 -1.33 -8.84
N LEU A 213 3.35 -1.49 -10.17
CA LEU A 213 4.16 -0.63 -11.02
C LEU A 213 3.47 0.71 -11.26
N ASN A 214 4.09 1.80 -10.83
CA ASN A 214 3.72 3.15 -11.23
C ASN A 214 4.42 3.51 -12.54
N TYR A 215 3.62 3.81 -13.55
CA TYR A 215 4.06 4.21 -14.89
C TYR A 215 3.16 5.34 -15.44
N PRO A 216 3.62 6.16 -16.39
CA PRO A 216 2.79 7.20 -16.99
C PRO A 216 1.52 6.64 -17.64
N GLY A 217 0.36 7.12 -17.20
CA GLY A 217 -0.94 6.68 -17.70
C GLY A 217 -1.84 6.12 -16.60
N THR A 218 -2.68 5.15 -16.96
CA THR A 218 -3.77 4.66 -16.12
C THR A 218 -3.37 3.52 -15.18
N TRP A 219 -2.19 3.61 -14.55
CA TRP A 219 -1.63 2.54 -13.70
C TRP A 219 -2.43 2.28 -12.41
N ASN A 220 -3.25 3.25 -11.98
CA ASN A 220 -3.90 3.25 -10.66
C ASN A 220 -5.43 3.41 -10.69
N SER A 221 -6.11 2.94 -11.74
CA SER A 221 -7.57 3.03 -11.85
C SER A 221 -8.32 2.44 -10.64
N ARG A 222 -7.70 1.48 -9.94
CA ARG A 222 -8.15 0.91 -8.67
C ARG A 222 -7.11 1.16 -7.56
N PRO A 223 -7.15 2.29 -6.83
CA PRO A 223 -6.09 2.68 -5.92
C PRO A 223 -5.96 1.83 -4.64
N ARG A 224 -6.97 1.01 -4.32
CA ARG A 224 -7.04 0.17 -3.11
C ARG A 224 -7.03 -1.33 -3.43
N ASP A 225 -6.81 -1.72 -4.68
CA ASP A 225 -6.82 -3.12 -5.13
C ASP A 225 -5.86 -4.01 -4.32
N LEU A 226 -4.56 -3.75 -4.35
CA LEU A 226 -3.58 -4.54 -3.62
C LEU A 226 -3.66 -4.32 -2.11
N ALA A 227 -4.09 -3.14 -1.64
CA ALA A 227 -4.32 -2.92 -0.22
C ALA A 227 -5.36 -3.89 0.33
N ASN A 228 -6.46 -4.06 -0.39
CA ASN A 228 -7.54 -4.96 -0.01
C ASN A 228 -7.18 -6.42 -0.23
N LEU A 229 -6.53 -6.78 -1.35
CA LEU A 229 -6.06 -8.14 -1.59
C LEU A 229 -5.09 -8.60 -0.49
N THR A 230 -4.09 -7.78 -0.16
CA THR A 230 -3.10 -8.14 0.87
C THR A 230 -3.69 -8.16 2.27
N ALA A 231 -4.66 -7.28 2.58
CA ALA A 231 -5.42 -7.36 3.83
C ALA A 231 -6.21 -8.67 3.93
N TRP A 232 -6.89 -9.08 2.85
CA TRP A 232 -7.63 -10.34 2.80
C TRP A 232 -6.71 -11.57 2.94
N VAL A 233 -5.60 -11.61 2.19
CA VAL A 233 -4.59 -12.68 2.31
C VAL A 233 -4.05 -12.74 3.73
N SER A 234 -3.72 -11.58 4.33
CA SER A 234 -3.19 -11.50 5.68
C SER A 234 -4.15 -12.05 6.72
N GLN A 235 -5.44 -11.70 6.61
CA GLN A 235 -6.47 -12.19 7.53
C GLN A 235 -6.75 -13.68 7.31
N ARG A 236 -6.85 -14.12 6.06
CA ARG A 236 -7.22 -15.50 5.71
C ARG A 236 -6.18 -16.53 6.13
N PHE A 237 -4.91 -16.16 6.08
CA PHE A 237 -3.79 -17.08 6.36
C PHE A 237 -3.01 -16.74 7.64
N GLU A 238 -3.49 -15.76 8.41
CA GLU A 238 -2.85 -15.31 9.67
C GLU A 238 -1.37 -14.94 9.49
N ARG A 239 -1.00 -14.50 8.29
CA ARG A 239 0.36 -14.13 7.91
C ARG A 239 0.34 -12.78 7.24
N THR A 240 0.76 -11.76 7.97
CA THR A 240 0.73 -10.38 7.47
C THR A 240 1.69 -10.22 6.29
N VAL A 241 1.13 -9.80 5.17
CA VAL A 241 1.84 -9.40 3.95
C VAL A 241 1.35 -8.02 3.53
N ASN A 242 2.23 -7.26 2.92
CA ASN A 242 1.96 -5.91 2.43
C ASN A 242 2.08 -5.86 0.90
N TRP A 243 1.78 -4.69 0.37
CA TRP A 243 2.04 -4.30 -1.01
C TRP A 243 2.83 -2.99 -0.98
N GLN A 244 3.47 -2.65 -2.09
CA GLN A 244 4.04 -1.32 -2.25
C GLN A 244 4.06 -0.90 -3.71
N ILE A 245 4.26 0.39 -3.94
CA ILE A 245 4.42 1.01 -5.25
C ILE A 245 5.90 1.11 -5.56
N VAL A 246 6.26 0.69 -6.77
CA VAL A 246 7.61 0.85 -7.33
C VAL A 246 7.52 1.56 -8.68
N HIS A 247 8.61 2.18 -9.09
CA HIS A 247 8.69 2.93 -10.33
C HIS A 247 9.69 2.26 -11.29
N LEU A 248 9.50 2.45 -12.59
CA LEU A 248 10.45 1.94 -13.60
C LEU A 248 11.81 2.65 -13.58
N ASP A 249 11.96 3.79 -12.94
CA ASP A 249 13.26 4.46 -12.74
C ASP A 249 14.06 3.85 -11.58
N ALA A 250 13.40 3.18 -10.62
CA ALA A 250 14.05 2.49 -9.51
C ALA A 250 14.99 1.35 -10.00
N PRO A 251 16.06 1.03 -9.25
CA PRO A 251 16.92 -0.11 -9.55
C PRO A 251 16.14 -1.43 -9.59
N VAL A 252 16.55 -2.37 -10.46
CA VAL A 252 15.89 -3.70 -10.57
C VAL A 252 15.91 -4.46 -9.24
N ALA A 253 16.98 -4.31 -8.45
CA ALA A 253 17.07 -4.90 -7.13
C ALA A 253 15.88 -4.51 -6.23
N GLU A 254 15.32 -3.32 -6.41
CA GLU A 254 14.17 -2.84 -5.63
C GLU A 254 12.83 -3.38 -6.17
N LEU A 255 12.77 -3.82 -7.43
CA LEU A 255 11.63 -4.57 -7.96
C LEU A 255 11.54 -5.98 -7.34
N HIS A 256 12.66 -6.50 -6.83
CA HIS A 256 12.74 -7.80 -6.14
C HIS A 256 12.39 -7.76 -4.65
N ASP A 257 11.92 -6.63 -4.14
CA ASP A 257 11.30 -6.58 -2.80
C ASP A 257 10.07 -7.50 -2.71
N ALA A 258 9.46 -7.85 -3.85
CA ALA A 258 8.36 -8.77 -3.99
C ALA A 258 8.62 -9.76 -5.14
N PRO A 259 8.09 -10.99 -5.09
CA PRO A 259 8.22 -11.94 -6.18
C PRO A 259 7.33 -11.59 -7.40
N ILE A 260 6.27 -10.81 -7.16
CA ILE A 260 5.29 -10.42 -8.18
C ILE A 260 5.42 -8.92 -8.45
N LEU A 261 5.59 -8.57 -9.72
CA LEU A 261 5.40 -7.22 -10.22
C LEU A 261 4.03 -7.13 -10.89
N TYR A 262 3.11 -6.45 -10.24
CA TYR A 262 1.75 -6.23 -10.67
C TYR A 262 1.65 -4.98 -11.55
N ILE A 263 1.13 -5.15 -12.77
CA ILE A 263 0.95 -4.09 -13.77
C ILE A 263 -0.53 -4.04 -14.16
N SER A 264 -1.27 -3.09 -13.62
CA SER A 264 -2.67 -2.83 -13.96
C SER A 264 -2.76 -1.61 -14.88
N GLY A 265 -3.70 -1.62 -15.83
CA GLY A 265 -3.97 -0.44 -16.64
C GLY A 265 -5.29 -0.44 -17.40
N ALA A 266 -5.89 0.74 -17.52
CA ALA A 266 -7.12 0.99 -18.28
C ALA A 266 -6.87 1.60 -19.68
N SER A 267 -5.62 1.65 -20.13
CA SER A 267 -5.20 2.14 -21.44
C SER A 267 -3.88 1.48 -21.83
N ALA A 268 -3.47 1.57 -23.10
CA ALA A 268 -2.17 1.04 -23.53
C ALA A 268 -1.01 1.73 -22.76
N PRO A 269 -0.22 1.00 -21.95
CA PRO A 269 0.96 1.56 -21.30
C PRO A 269 1.99 1.97 -22.36
N GLN A 270 2.78 3.00 -22.04
CA GLN A 270 3.85 3.50 -22.89
C GLN A 270 5.19 3.27 -22.20
N PHE A 271 5.68 2.03 -22.24
CA PHE A 271 7.01 1.70 -21.73
C PHE A 271 8.09 2.07 -22.77
N THR A 272 9.16 2.68 -22.28
CA THR A 272 10.38 2.91 -23.07
C THR A 272 11.15 1.59 -23.24
N ASP A 273 12.05 1.52 -24.22
CA ASP A 273 12.89 0.32 -24.41
C ASP A 273 13.73 -0.01 -23.18
N GLN A 274 14.23 1.00 -22.47
CA GLN A 274 14.92 0.81 -21.18
C GLN A 274 13.99 0.22 -20.13
N GLY A 275 12.73 0.68 -20.08
CA GLY A 275 11.71 0.12 -19.19
C GLY A 275 11.42 -1.35 -19.52
N VAL A 276 11.27 -1.68 -20.80
CA VAL A 276 11.05 -3.06 -21.25
C VAL A 276 12.24 -3.96 -20.92
N ALA A 277 13.47 -3.49 -21.17
CA ALA A 277 14.68 -4.22 -20.80
C ALA A 277 14.78 -4.45 -19.28
N LYS A 278 14.36 -3.46 -18.48
CA LYS A 278 14.32 -3.55 -17.02
C LYS A 278 13.31 -4.59 -16.53
N LEU A 279 12.11 -4.60 -17.11
CA LEU A 279 11.07 -5.60 -16.85
C LEU A 279 11.55 -7.02 -17.23
N ARG A 280 12.19 -7.16 -18.39
CA ARG A 280 12.81 -8.42 -18.82
C ARG A 280 13.88 -8.87 -17.84
N GLN A 281 14.73 -7.97 -17.36
CA GLN A 281 15.77 -8.27 -16.37
C GLN A 281 15.16 -8.75 -15.06
N PHE A 282 14.13 -8.08 -14.53
CA PHE A 282 13.40 -8.51 -13.34
C PHE A 282 12.88 -9.93 -13.50
N VAL A 283 12.24 -10.23 -14.62
CA VAL A 283 11.73 -11.58 -14.90
C VAL A 283 12.87 -12.57 -15.01
N ASN A 284 13.92 -12.32 -15.79
CA ASN A 284 15.06 -13.23 -15.92
C ASN A 284 15.75 -13.54 -14.58
N GLN A 285 15.70 -12.59 -13.65
CA GLN A 285 16.12 -12.74 -12.26
C GLN A 285 15.06 -13.42 -11.37
N GLY A 286 14.16 -14.24 -11.92
CA GLY A 286 13.21 -15.04 -11.15
C GLY A 286 11.92 -14.32 -10.73
N GLY A 287 11.79 -13.02 -10.97
CA GLY A 287 10.53 -12.30 -10.78
C GLY A 287 9.43 -12.78 -11.73
N VAL A 288 8.17 -12.52 -11.39
CA VAL A 288 7.01 -12.81 -12.24
C VAL A 288 6.18 -11.55 -12.45
N ILE A 289 5.82 -11.26 -13.69
CA ILE A 289 4.89 -10.17 -13.99
C ILE A 289 3.46 -10.70 -13.93
N LEU A 290 2.61 -10.07 -13.12
CA LEU A 290 1.16 -10.22 -13.19
C LEU A 290 0.58 -8.96 -13.83
N SER A 291 0.04 -9.04 -15.04
CA SER A 291 -0.63 -7.90 -15.66
C SER A 291 -2.13 -8.12 -15.78
N GLU A 292 -2.92 -7.07 -15.63
CA GLU A 292 -4.37 -7.13 -15.82
C GLU A 292 -4.93 -5.92 -16.55
N ALA A 293 -5.92 -6.18 -17.40
CA ALA A 293 -6.65 -5.14 -18.11
C ALA A 293 -7.74 -4.55 -17.19
N ALA A 294 -7.33 -3.62 -16.32
CA ALA A 294 -8.28 -2.82 -15.55
C ALA A 294 -9.33 -2.22 -16.47
N CYS A 295 -10.55 -2.10 -15.94
CA CYS A 295 -11.72 -1.63 -16.67
C CYS A 295 -12.08 -2.44 -17.91
N ASN A 296 -11.61 -3.70 -18.00
CA ASN A 296 -11.78 -4.59 -19.15
C ASN A 296 -11.32 -3.96 -20.48
N ARG A 297 -10.22 -3.21 -20.43
CA ARG A 297 -9.73 -2.42 -21.57
C ARG A 297 -8.80 -3.24 -22.46
N ALA A 298 -9.32 -3.73 -23.58
CA ALA A 298 -8.56 -4.52 -24.55
C ALA A 298 -7.28 -3.83 -25.06
N ALA A 299 -7.24 -2.50 -25.12
CA ALA A 299 -6.05 -1.74 -25.49
C ALA A 299 -4.84 -2.03 -24.59
N PHE A 300 -5.06 -2.26 -23.29
CA PHE A 300 -4.01 -2.66 -22.35
C PHE A 300 -3.49 -4.07 -22.68
N THR A 301 -4.39 -5.04 -22.84
CA THR A 301 -4.03 -6.41 -23.25
C THR A 301 -3.23 -6.45 -24.54
N LEU A 302 -3.65 -5.71 -25.57
CA LEU A 302 -2.94 -5.65 -26.85
C LEU A 302 -1.53 -5.06 -26.73
N ALA A 303 -1.36 -4.02 -25.92
CA ALA A 303 -0.05 -3.43 -25.66
C ALA A 303 0.85 -4.39 -24.86
N MET A 304 0.33 -5.03 -23.80
CA MET A 304 1.10 -6.00 -23.03
C MET A 304 1.54 -7.20 -23.88
N LYS A 305 0.70 -7.70 -24.79
CA LYS A 305 1.09 -8.75 -25.76
C LYS A 305 2.31 -8.35 -26.60
N LYS A 306 2.37 -7.11 -27.08
CA LYS A 306 3.52 -6.58 -27.83
C LYS A 306 4.78 -6.53 -26.96
N TYR A 307 4.67 -6.01 -25.74
CA TYR A 307 5.80 -5.96 -24.81
C TYR A 307 6.28 -7.36 -24.41
N TYR A 308 5.38 -8.31 -24.23
CA TYR A 308 5.74 -9.69 -23.98
C TYR A 308 6.51 -10.32 -25.14
N GLN A 309 6.07 -10.12 -26.39
CA GLN A 309 6.80 -10.59 -27.57
C GLN A 309 8.21 -9.95 -27.67
N GLN A 310 8.34 -8.67 -27.31
CA GLN A 310 9.64 -7.99 -27.27
C GLN A 310 10.55 -8.53 -26.15
N MET A 311 10.00 -8.80 -24.97
CA MET A 311 10.76 -9.34 -23.83
C MET A 311 11.14 -10.82 -24.01
N PHE A 312 10.28 -11.61 -24.63
CA PHE A 312 10.36 -13.07 -24.67
C PHE A 312 10.05 -13.60 -26.07
N PRO A 313 10.87 -13.29 -27.10
CA PRO A 313 10.55 -13.63 -28.49
C PRO A 313 10.38 -15.13 -28.75
N ASP A 314 11.06 -15.97 -27.96
CA ASP A 314 11.05 -17.43 -28.07
C ASP A 314 9.92 -18.11 -27.29
N TYR A 315 9.15 -17.34 -26.51
CA TYR A 315 8.11 -17.87 -25.63
C TYR A 315 6.74 -17.23 -25.92
N GLU A 316 5.77 -18.07 -26.28
CA GLU A 316 4.42 -17.62 -26.61
C GLU A 316 3.58 -17.32 -25.36
N LEU A 317 2.76 -16.27 -25.42
CA LEU A 317 1.69 -16.03 -24.45
C LEU A 317 0.49 -16.92 -24.79
N LYS A 318 0.31 -18.01 -24.04
CA LYS A 318 -0.76 -19.00 -24.25
C LYS A 318 -1.85 -18.87 -23.20
N ARG A 319 -3.11 -19.12 -23.59
CA ARG A 319 -4.19 -19.29 -22.61
C ARG A 319 -3.83 -20.46 -21.69
N LEU A 320 -4.01 -20.29 -20.39
CA LEU A 320 -3.82 -21.38 -19.43
C LEU A 320 -4.96 -22.38 -19.58
N ASP A 321 -4.62 -23.68 -19.57
CA ASP A 321 -5.61 -24.74 -19.56
C ASP A 321 -6.53 -24.59 -18.34
N PRO A 322 -7.84 -24.90 -18.46
CA PRO A 322 -8.76 -24.87 -17.33
C PRO A 322 -8.30 -25.74 -16.14
N ASP A 323 -7.51 -26.78 -16.41
CA ASP A 323 -6.90 -27.67 -15.42
C ASP A 323 -5.55 -27.22 -14.88
N HIS A 324 -5.03 -26.06 -15.31
CA HIS A 324 -3.74 -25.56 -14.86
C HIS A 324 -3.71 -25.42 -13.32
N PRO A 325 -2.63 -25.84 -12.63
CA PRO A 325 -2.58 -25.85 -11.16
C PRO A 325 -2.96 -24.53 -10.48
N ILE A 326 -2.73 -23.40 -11.13
CA ILE A 326 -3.10 -22.06 -10.61
C ILE A 326 -4.59 -21.93 -10.25
N TYR A 327 -5.48 -22.71 -10.87
CA TYR A 327 -6.92 -22.66 -10.59
C TYR A 327 -7.35 -23.60 -9.45
N LYS A 328 -6.47 -24.47 -8.96
CA LYS A 328 -6.80 -25.49 -7.93
C LYS A 328 -5.74 -25.72 -6.85
N LEU A 329 -4.66 -24.94 -6.85
CA LEU A 329 -3.49 -25.15 -5.99
C LEU A 329 -3.78 -25.05 -4.49
N HIS A 330 -4.57 -24.06 -4.08
CA HIS A 330 -4.96 -23.86 -2.68
C HIS A 330 -6.47 -23.73 -2.56
N PHE A 331 -7.07 -22.85 -3.36
CA PHE A 331 -8.51 -22.82 -3.56
C PHE A 331 -8.85 -23.48 -4.88
N ASP A 332 -9.87 -24.32 -4.85
CA ASP A 332 -10.53 -24.77 -6.06
C ASP A 332 -11.48 -23.67 -6.56
N ILE A 333 -11.08 -23.04 -7.65
CA ILE A 333 -11.90 -22.08 -8.41
C ILE A 333 -12.24 -22.65 -9.80
N GLY A 334 -12.14 -23.98 -9.95
CA GLY A 334 -12.41 -24.72 -11.17
C GLY A 334 -13.81 -24.40 -11.73
N GLY A 335 -13.88 -24.20 -13.05
CA GLY A 335 -15.10 -23.81 -13.76
C GLY A 335 -15.27 -22.30 -13.98
N MET A 336 -14.51 -21.45 -13.29
CA MET A 336 -14.49 -20.00 -13.52
C MET A 336 -13.27 -19.62 -14.36
N ASP A 337 -13.35 -19.85 -15.67
CA ASP A 337 -12.29 -19.46 -16.61
C ASP A 337 -12.23 -17.93 -16.74
N ARG A 338 -11.34 -17.32 -15.96
CA ARG A 338 -11.00 -15.88 -16.04
C ARG A 338 -10.16 -15.54 -17.28
N GLY A 339 -9.93 -16.50 -18.16
CA GLY A 339 -9.26 -16.32 -19.45
C GLY A 339 -7.76 -16.04 -19.31
N LEU A 340 -7.12 -16.45 -18.20
CA LEU A 340 -5.72 -16.12 -17.97
C LEU A 340 -4.86 -16.66 -19.12
N SER A 341 -3.90 -15.85 -19.53
CA SER A 341 -2.82 -16.30 -20.39
C SER A 341 -1.49 -16.20 -19.65
N ALA A 342 -0.53 -17.05 -19.97
CA ALA A 342 0.79 -17.02 -19.37
C ALA A 342 1.89 -17.32 -20.38
N ILE A 343 3.09 -16.86 -20.04
CA ILE A 343 4.33 -17.19 -20.74
C ILE A 343 5.10 -18.13 -19.82
N SER A 344 5.49 -19.28 -20.32
CA SER A 344 6.27 -20.28 -19.59
C SER A 344 7.56 -20.58 -20.34
N ASN A 345 8.65 -20.77 -19.59
CA ASN A 345 9.90 -21.31 -20.15
C ASN A 345 10.04 -22.83 -19.95
N GLY A 346 8.94 -23.52 -19.60
CA GLY A 346 8.92 -24.96 -19.28
C GLY A 346 9.27 -25.29 -17.83
N VAL A 347 9.88 -24.36 -17.09
CA VAL A 347 10.23 -24.55 -15.67
C VAL A 347 9.35 -23.70 -14.76
N ARG A 348 9.05 -22.46 -15.16
CA ARG A 348 8.18 -21.55 -14.41
C ARG A 348 7.42 -20.60 -15.34
N LEU A 349 6.43 -19.93 -14.78
CA LEU A 349 5.77 -18.81 -15.45
C LEU A 349 6.65 -17.56 -15.37
N LEU A 350 6.87 -16.92 -16.52
CA LEU A 350 7.58 -15.65 -16.68
C LEU A 350 6.64 -14.46 -16.50
N ALA A 351 5.43 -14.59 -17.04
CA ALA A 351 4.36 -13.62 -16.93
C ALA A 351 2.99 -14.31 -16.92
N ILE A 352 2.04 -13.69 -16.22
CA ILE A 352 0.62 -14.04 -16.18
C ILE A 352 -0.16 -12.79 -16.58
N HIS A 353 -1.10 -12.94 -17.50
CA HIS A 353 -1.96 -11.87 -17.98
C HIS A 353 -3.43 -12.23 -17.74
N ALA A 354 -4.15 -11.37 -17.03
CA ALA A 354 -5.59 -11.41 -16.89
C ALA A 354 -6.24 -10.44 -17.89
N PRO A 355 -6.94 -10.93 -18.93
CA PRO A 355 -7.64 -10.08 -19.88
C PRO A 355 -8.95 -9.50 -19.32
N ALA A 356 -9.51 -10.14 -18.29
CA ALA A 356 -10.62 -9.64 -17.51
C ALA A 356 -10.12 -8.94 -16.24
N GLU A 357 -10.82 -7.89 -15.83
CA GLU A 357 -10.46 -7.10 -14.64
C GLU A 357 -10.59 -7.93 -13.36
N LEU A 358 -9.50 -8.00 -12.58
CA LEU A 358 -9.45 -8.59 -11.25
C LEU A 358 -9.56 -7.51 -10.17
N SER A 359 -9.00 -6.33 -10.47
CA SER A 359 -8.80 -5.26 -9.50
C SER A 359 -10.09 -4.62 -9.00
N LEU A 360 -11.20 -4.71 -9.72
CA LEU A 360 -12.50 -4.20 -9.27
C LEU A 360 -13.00 -4.95 -8.03
N ASP A 361 -12.95 -6.28 -8.05
CA ASP A 361 -13.41 -7.11 -6.93
C ASP A 361 -12.56 -6.82 -5.68
N TRP A 362 -11.25 -6.67 -5.88
CA TRP A 362 -10.32 -6.29 -4.82
C TRP A 362 -10.61 -4.87 -4.30
N GLN A 363 -10.76 -3.88 -5.17
CA GLN A 363 -11.06 -2.49 -4.83
C GLN A 363 -12.32 -2.32 -4.00
N LEU A 364 -13.34 -3.12 -4.29
CA LEU A 364 -14.66 -3.03 -3.66
C LEU A 364 -14.83 -3.96 -2.45
N ASN A 365 -13.83 -4.77 -2.10
CA ASN A 365 -13.93 -5.79 -1.05
C ASN A 365 -15.09 -6.76 -1.28
N LEU A 366 -15.29 -7.21 -2.51
CA LEU A 366 -16.37 -8.16 -2.87
C LEU A 366 -16.04 -9.60 -2.43
N TYR A 367 -15.82 -9.81 -1.13
CA TYR A 367 -15.39 -11.09 -0.57
C TYR A 367 -16.36 -12.26 -0.81
N SER A 368 -17.64 -11.96 -1.08
CA SER A 368 -18.66 -12.95 -1.39
C SER A 368 -18.88 -13.08 -2.91
N THR A 369 -19.25 -12.00 -3.59
CA THR A 369 -19.62 -12.03 -5.01
C THR A 369 -18.43 -12.05 -5.97
N GLY A 370 -17.26 -11.57 -5.55
CA GLY A 370 -15.98 -11.63 -6.27
C GLY A 370 -14.97 -12.54 -5.57
N ARG A 371 -15.46 -13.54 -4.83
CA ARG A 371 -14.65 -14.45 -4.00
C ARG A 371 -13.54 -15.12 -4.80
N ASP A 372 -13.85 -15.54 -6.02
CA ASP A 372 -12.94 -16.23 -6.92
C ASP A 372 -11.77 -15.34 -7.34
N SER A 373 -11.96 -14.03 -7.52
CA SER A 373 -10.86 -13.08 -7.79
C SER A 373 -9.87 -12.98 -6.63
N PHE A 374 -10.35 -12.99 -5.37
CA PHE A 374 -9.48 -13.03 -4.20
C PHE A 374 -8.74 -14.36 -4.06
N GLN A 375 -9.47 -15.47 -4.25
CA GLN A 375 -8.90 -16.81 -4.23
C GLN A 375 -7.87 -17.03 -5.33
N LEU A 376 -8.12 -16.50 -6.53
CA LEU A 376 -7.18 -16.51 -7.65
C LEU A 376 -5.92 -15.71 -7.32
N GLY A 377 -6.07 -14.51 -6.75
CA GLY A 377 -4.92 -13.71 -6.28
C GLY A 377 -4.04 -14.47 -5.28
N ALA A 378 -4.65 -15.18 -4.33
CA ALA A 378 -3.92 -16.05 -3.40
C ALA A 378 -3.30 -17.27 -4.10
N ASN A 379 -4.00 -17.93 -5.02
CA ASN A 379 -3.44 -19.06 -5.76
C ASN A 379 -2.24 -18.62 -6.62
N ILE A 380 -2.30 -17.47 -7.29
CA ILE A 380 -1.17 -16.90 -8.05
C ILE A 380 0.02 -16.68 -7.12
N TYR A 381 -0.21 -16.06 -5.95
CA TYR A 381 0.82 -15.88 -4.93
C TYR A 381 1.45 -17.21 -4.51
N PHE A 382 0.63 -18.20 -4.13
CA PHE A 382 1.13 -19.51 -3.72
C PHE A 382 1.83 -20.26 -4.83
N PHE A 383 1.39 -20.10 -6.07
CA PHE A 383 2.02 -20.72 -7.24
C PHE A 383 3.39 -20.12 -7.50
N VAL A 384 3.50 -18.79 -7.51
CA VAL A 384 4.76 -18.08 -7.75
C VAL A 384 5.79 -18.31 -6.64
N THR A 385 5.33 -18.51 -5.40
CA THR A 385 6.21 -18.68 -4.24
C THR A 385 6.43 -20.13 -3.83
N ASP A 386 5.82 -21.08 -4.55
CA ASP A 386 5.77 -22.49 -4.15
C ASP A 386 5.30 -22.69 -2.69
N LYS A 387 4.29 -21.89 -2.29
CA LYS A 387 3.77 -21.78 -0.91
C LYS A 387 4.83 -21.44 0.16
N GLY A 388 5.99 -20.95 -0.27
CA GLY A 388 7.11 -20.57 0.58
C GLY A 388 6.86 -19.32 1.41
N ILE A 389 7.79 -19.05 2.34
CA ILE A 389 7.75 -17.85 3.19
C ILE A 389 8.44 -16.69 2.46
N LEU A 390 7.72 -15.58 2.34
CA LEU A 390 8.28 -14.33 1.81
C LEU A 390 9.32 -13.73 2.78
N PRO A 391 10.42 -13.18 2.27
CA PRO A 391 11.41 -12.54 3.11
C PRO A 391 10.84 -11.24 3.72
N PRO A 392 11.30 -10.83 4.92
CA PRO A 392 10.96 -9.52 5.46
C PRO A 392 11.39 -8.39 4.52
N ARG A 393 10.63 -7.28 4.54
CA ARG A 393 11.00 -6.08 3.78
C ARG A 393 12.39 -5.58 4.20
N GLY A 394 13.17 -5.16 3.21
CA GLY A 394 14.54 -4.66 3.40
C GLY A 394 15.63 -5.74 3.34
N VAL A 395 15.27 -7.02 3.19
CA VAL A 395 16.22 -8.11 2.93
C VAL A 395 16.36 -8.28 1.42
N SER A 396 17.52 -7.92 0.85
CA SER A 396 17.81 -8.18 -0.57
C SER A 396 18.29 -9.62 -0.76
N ARG A 397 17.66 -10.36 -1.69
CA ARG A 397 18.15 -11.65 -2.18
C ARG A 397 19.18 -11.50 -3.29
N TRP A 398 19.22 -10.34 -3.92
CA TRP A 398 20.16 -10.05 -4.99
C TRP A 398 21.43 -9.45 -4.42
N PRO A 399 22.60 -10.05 -4.68
CA PRO A 399 23.86 -9.40 -4.35
C PRO A 399 23.90 -8.07 -5.10
N THR A 400 24.36 -7.02 -4.45
CA THR A 400 24.72 -5.79 -5.17
C THR A 400 25.76 -6.20 -6.20
N ALA A 401 25.42 -6.08 -7.49
CA ALA A 401 26.35 -6.40 -8.56
C ALA A 401 27.63 -5.59 -8.31
N ARG A 402 28.73 -6.27 -7.98
CA ARG A 402 30.02 -5.59 -7.85
C ARG A 402 30.36 -5.08 -9.24
N ALA A 403 30.66 -3.79 -9.36
CA ALA A 403 31.29 -3.28 -10.56
C ALA A 403 32.61 -4.06 -10.74
N PHE A 404 32.72 -4.80 -11.84
CA PHE A 404 33.96 -5.46 -12.22
C PHE A 404 34.21 -5.22 -13.70
N VAL A 405 35.48 -5.11 -14.05
CA VAL A 405 35.92 -5.06 -15.45
C VAL A 405 36.14 -6.51 -15.89
N PRO A 406 35.37 -7.04 -16.85
CA PRO A 406 35.60 -8.39 -17.33
C PRO A 406 36.98 -8.49 -17.97
N VAL A 407 37.76 -9.50 -17.58
CA VAL A 407 39.10 -9.73 -18.13
C VAL A 407 39.04 -10.15 -19.60
N GLN A 408 37.95 -10.82 -19.99
CA GLN A 408 37.70 -11.24 -21.37
C GLN A 408 36.19 -11.43 -21.58
N THR A 409 35.69 -11.07 -22.75
CA THR A 409 34.30 -11.28 -23.16
C THR A 409 34.29 -12.33 -24.27
N LEU A 410 33.56 -13.43 -24.08
CA LEU A 410 33.40 -14.46 -25.11
C LEU A 410 32.04 -14.27 -25.80
N GLN A 411 32.02 -14.23 -27.13
CA GLN A 411 30.78 -14.46 -27.87
C GLN A 411 30.53 -15.96 -27.96
N LEU A 412 29.36 -16.38 -27.47
CA LEU A 412 28.86 -17.72 -27.75
C LEU A 412 28.23 -17.69 -29.15
N THR A 413 28.86 -18.36 -30.10
CA THR A 413 28.36 -18.59 -31.47
C THR A 413 27.39 -19.75 -31.51
#